data_AF-A0A8K1D1C2-F1
#
_entry.id   AF-A0A8K1D1C2-F1
#
_cell.length_a   1.000
_cell.length_b   1.000
_cell.length_c   1.000
_cell.angle_alpha   90.00
_cell.angle_beta   90.00
_cell.angle_gamma   90.00
#
_symmetry.space_group_name_H-M   'P 1'
#
loop_
_entity.id
_entity.type
_entity.pdbx_description
1 polymer ?
#
loop_
_entity_poly.entity_id
_entity_poly.type
_entity_poly.pdbx_seq_one_letter_code
_entity_poly.pdbx_strand_id
1 'polypeptide(L)'
;MKIRNYIIVYIILFALIPLFLLLLHTLGFYLVTLILIPSIAMVTAMLIGDFLKGLTSIALKRVVAPSVFTYLFFSTLSSYLTSAFKTYVIGYFISFLTLLLISQFVARLEKEVDKVELMDSIKYASRFFLFLGLAYLFGIYAPLFYPFLAVSLVYLIASPLPALSKNYVWITDNLTFLLISAFGIGLFYTVLIIPKPAQDNTYVIIAFTIIASLLIAFTAYRLYNSGVKTVERISEEIYEKYQRKENLVLTPEFVRLDSAIKEFVTYGRKEKLITYLTYELTKDGLSYEEILVKLSNLVNYTTTYPQDKKRVNRKVIEREIQKRLNLVKELLREVLAVNKNT
;
A
#
# COMPACT_ATOMS: atom_id res chain seq x y z
N MET A 1 -23.44 -8.41 24.42
CA MET A 1 -24.57 -8.10 25.35
C MET A 1 -25.65 -9.17 25.11
N LYS A 2 -26.38 -9.66 26.12
CA LYS A 2 -27.39 -10.72 25.87
C LYS A 2 -28.52 -10.15 24.99
N ILE A 3 -29.02 -10.89 24.01
CA ILE A 3 -30.09 -10.46 23.06
C ILE A 3 -31.27 -9.79 23.77
N ARG A 4 -31.65 -10.31 24.95
CA ARG A 4 -32.65 -9.72 25.84
C ARG A 4 -32.44 -8.24 26.14
N ASN A 5 -31.19 -7.81 26.37
CA ASN A 5 -30.88 -6.42 26.69
C ASN A 5 -31.06 -5.52 25.46
N TYR A 6 -30.81 -6.00 24.24
CA TYR A 6 -31.09 -5.23 23.02
C TYR A 6 -32.58 -5.01 22.85
N ILE A 7 -33.39 -6.06 23.07
CA ILE A 7 -34.85 -5.96 23.00
C ILE A 7 -35.36 -4.91 23.99
N ILE A 8 -34.86 -4.90 25.23
CA ILE A 8 -35.21 -3.89 26.23
C ILE A 8 -34.83 -2.48 25.74
N VAL A 9 -33.61 -2.30 25.21
CA VAL A 9 -33.16 -0.99 24.70
C VAL A 9 -34.01 -0.53 23.51
N TYR A 10 -34.37 -1.42 22.59
CA TYR A 10 -35.27 -1.09 21.48
C TYR A 10 -36.67 -0.70 21.97
N ILE A 11 -37.24 -1.45 22.91
CA ILE A 11 -38.55 -1.12 23.48
C ILE A 11 -38.52 0.28 24.10
N ILE A 12 -37.47 0.61 24.85
CA ILE A 12 -37.29 1.95 25.44
C ILE A 12 -37.17 3.00 24.34
N LEU A 13 -36.29 2.80 23.35
CA LEU A 13 -36.06 3.79 22.28
C LEU A 13 -37.32 4.03 21.44
N PHE A 14 -38.06 2.97 21.08
CA PHE A 14 -39.30 3.09 20.31
C PHE A 14 -40.45 3.68 21.13
N ALA A 15 -40.53 3.40 22.44
CA ALA A 15 -41.53 4.01 23.31
C ALA A 15 -41.30 5.52 23.53
N LEU A 16 -40.03 5.96 23.50
CA LEU A 16 -39.68 7.38 23.62
C LEU A 16 -40.06 8.22 22.39
N ILE A 17 -40.14 7.62 21.20
CA ILE A 17 -40.52 8.32 19.96
C ILE A 17 -41.91 8.97 20.06
N PRO A 18 -43.01 8.21 20.29
CA PRO A 18 -44.34 8.80 20.42
C PRO A 18 -44.42 9.72 21.64
N LEU A 19 -43.75 9.39 22.75
CA LEU A 19 -43.70 10.25 23.93
C LEU A 19 -43.15 11.64 23.58
N PHE A 20 -42.00 11.71 22.90
CA PHE A 20 -41.40 12.98 22.53
C PHE A 20 -42.21 13.71 21.46
N LEU A 21 -42.69 13.01 20.42
CA LEU A 21 -43.47 13.65 19.35
C LEU A 21 -44.81 14.21 19.84
N LEU A 22 -45.49 13.52 20.77
CA LEU A 22 -46.81 13.91 21.27
C LEU A 22 -46.74 14.97 22.39
N LEU A 23 -45.80 14.85 23.33
CA LEU A 23 -45.73 15.78 24.48
C LEU A 23 -44.90 17.03 24.20
N LEU A 24 -43.85 16.94 23.38
CA LEU A 24 -42.87 18.01 23.21
C LEU A 24 -42.93 18.66 21.82
N HIS A 25 -43.83 18.18 20.93
CA HIS A 25 -44.03 18.66 19.56
C HIS A 25 -42.70 18.98 18.84
N THR A 26 -42.40 20.27 18.61
CA THR A 26 -41.21 20.73 17.88
C THR A 26 -39.91 20.35 18.60
N LEU A 27 -39.84 20.49 19.92
CA LEU A 27 -38.69 20.04 20.71
C LEU A 27 -38.56 18.51 20.65
N GLY A 28 -39.70 17.81 20.66
CA GLY A 28 -39.77 16.38 20.47
C GLY A 28 -39.18 15.90 19.15
N PHE A 29 -39.51 16.59 18.05
CA PHE A 29 -38.95 16.32 16.73
C PHE A 29 -37.43 16.45 16.70
N TYR A 30 -36.88 17.50 17.32
CA TYR A 30 -35.43 17.68 17.43
C TYR A 30 -34.78 16.55 18.24
N LEU A 31 -35.35 16.15 19.38
CA LEU A 31 -34.82 15.05 20.19
C LEU A 31 -34.85 13.71 19.44
N VAL A 32 -35.92 13.44 18.69
CA VAL A 32 -36.05 12.20 17.92
C VAL A 32 -35.00 12.13 16.82
N THR A 33 -34.87 13.18 16.03
CA THR A 33 -33.95 13.23 14.88
C THR A 33 -32.49 13.30 15.31
N LEU A 34 -32.17 14.08 16.35
CA LEU A 34 -30.79 14.32 16.78
C LEU A 34 -30.26 13.24 17.72
N ILE A 35 -31.11 12.58 18.51
CA ILE A 35 -30.67 11.60 19.53
C ILE A 35 -31.22 10.20 19.26
N LEU A 36 -32.55 10.05 19.13
CA LEU A 36 -33.14 8.70 19.06
C LEU A 36 -32.78 7.96 17.77
N ILE A 37 -32.87 8.60 16.60
CA ILE A 37 -32.52 7.96 15.32
C ILE A 37 -31.04 7.52 15.29
N PRO A 38 -30.06 8.38 15.63
CA PRO A 38 -28.65 7.96 15.74
C PRO A 38 -28.45 6.82 16.74
N SER A 39 -29.14 6.86 17.88
CA SER A 39 -29.06 5.81 18.92
C SER A 39 -29.59 4.47 18.43
N ILE A 40 -30.72 4.45 17.74
CA ILE A 40 -31.30 3.24 17.14
C ILE A 40 -30.32 2.65 16.12
N ALA A 41 -29.74 3.47 15.24
CA ALA A 41 -28.77 3.02 14.26
C ALA A 41 -27.50 2.43 14.90
N MET A 42 -26.99 3.07 15.95
CA MET A 42 -25.86 2.58 16.74
C MET A 42 -26.15 1.22 17.39
N VAL A 43 -27.30 1.10 18.07
CA VAL A 43 -27.73 -0.15 18.73
C VAL A 43 -27.92 -1.26 17.70
N THR A 44 -28.43 -0.94 16.51
CA THR A 44 -28.57 -1.89 15.39
C THR A 44 -27.22 -2.40 14.92
N ALA A 45 -26.25 -1.51 14.69
CA ALA A 45 -24.89 -1.90 14.32
C ALA A 45 -24.21 -2.73 15.42
N MET A 46 -24.42 -2.40 16.70
CA MET A 46 -23.92 -3.20 17.81
C MET A 46 -24.53 -4.60 17.85
N LEU A 47 -25.84 -4.72 17.62
CA LEU A 47 -26.55 -6.00 17.57
C LEU A 47 -26.01 -6.87 16.44
N ILE A 48 -25.86 -6.32 15.23
CA ILE A 48 -25.25 -7.04 14.09
C ILE A 48 -23.83 -7.50 14.47
N GLY A 49 -23.05 -6.65 15.14
CA GLY A 49 -21.73 -7.00 15.64
C GLY A 49 -21.73 -8.14 16.67
N ASP A 50 -22.80 -8.34 17.45
CA ASP A 50 -22.95 -9.46 18.38
C ASP A 50 -23.24 -10.80 17.66
N PHE A 51 -23.76 -10.76 16.43
CA PHE A 51 -23.93 -11.95 15.58
C PHE A 51 -22.66 -12.35 14.81
N LEU A 52 -21.69 -11.44 14.68
CA LEU A 52 -20.41 -11.70 14.02
C LEU A 52 -19.35 -12.22 15.01
N LYS A 53 -18.25 -12.77 14.48
CA LYS A 53 -17.12 -13.30 15.28
C LYS A 53 -15.80 -12.65 14.89
N GLY A 54 -14.87 -12.59 15.85
CA GLY A 54 -13.51 -12.08 15.62
C GLY A 54 -13.46 -10.56 15.38
N LEU A 55 -12.48 -10.13 14.56
CA LEU A 55 -12.20 -8.71 14.32
C LEU A 55 -13.38 -7.94 13.74
N THR A 56 -14.23 -8.58 12.92
CA THR A 56 -15.40 -7.93 12.31
C THR A 56 -16.45 -7.53 13.34
N SER A 57 -16.67 -8.35 14.37
CA SER A 57 -17.53 -8.02 15.52
C SER A 57 -16.97 -6.83 16.30
N ILE A 58 -15.66 -6.83 16.57
CA ILE A 58 -14.99 -5.75 17.30
C ILE A 58 -15.06 -4.45 16.49
N ALA A 59 -14.77 -4.49 15.19
CA ALA A 59 -14.86 -3.35 14.28
C ALA A 59 -16.29 -2.80 14.20
N LEU A 60 -17.31 -3.66 14.08
CA LEU A 60 -18.71 -3.19 14.05
C LEU A 60 -19.10 -2.46 15.34
N LYS A 61 -18.71 -3.00 16.50
CA LYS A 61 -19.12 -2.43 17.80
C LYS A 61 -18.32 -1.20 18.21
N ARG A 62 -17.01 -1.20 17.96
CA ARG A 62 -16.10 -0.17 18.44
C ARG A 62 -15.81 0.92 17.42
N VAL A 63 -16.06 0.66 16.14
CA VAL A 63 -15.83 1.62 15.05
C VAL A 63 -17.13 1.96 14.36
N VAL A 64 -17.78 1.00 13.69
CA VAL A 64 -18.93 1.30 12.82
C VAL A 64 -20.11 1.87 13.61
N ALA A 65 -20.50 1.24 14.72
CA ALA A 65 -21.62 1.69 15.55
C ALA A 65 -21.43 3.14 16.07
N PRO A 66 -20.32 3.50 16.75
CA PRO A 66 -20.11 4.88 17.16
C PRO A 66 -19.91 5.82 15.97
N SER A 67 -19.29 5.40 14.87
CA SER A 67 -19.17 6.23 13.65
C SER A 67 -20.52 6.57 13.04
N VAL A 68 -21.46 5.62 12.96
CA VAL A 68 -22.81 5.83 12.45
C VAL A 68 -23.57 6.81 13.35
N PHE A 69 -23.48 6.62 14.68
CA PHE A 69 -24.05 7.57 15.64
C PHE A 69 -23.51 8.98 15.39
N THR A 70 -22.19 9.13 15.41
CA THR A 70 -21.50 10.41 15.24
C THR A 70 -21.89 11.07 13.91
N TYR A 71 -21.89 10.32 12.81
CA TYR A 71 -22.27 10.85 11.50
C TYR A 71 -23.72 11.35 11.46
N LEU A 72 -24.69 10.55 11.93
CA LEU A 72 -26.10 10.94 11.92
C LEU A 72 -26.39 12.10 12.87
N PHE A 73 -25.80 12.09 14.06
CA PHE A 73 -25.89 13.18 15.04
C PHE A 73 -25.37 14.49 14.46
N PHE A 74 -24.13 14.49 13.96
CA PHE A 74 -23.48 15.71 13.48
C PHE A 74 -24.03 16.20 12.14
N SER A 75 -24.46 15.32 11.23
CA SER A 75 -25.13 15.74 9.99
C SER A 75 -26.46 16.43 10.28
N THR A 76 -27.26 15.87 11.19
CA THR A 76 -28.53 16.47 11.64
C THR A 76 -28.28 17.81 12.35
N LEU A 77 -27.33 17.84 13.30
CA LEU A 77 -26.93 19.07 13.99
C LEU A 77 -26.43 20.15 13.00
N SER A 78 -25.63 19.75 12.01
CA SER A 78 -25.15 20.64 10.96
C SER A 78 -26.28 21.22 10.14
N SER A 79 -27.29 20.41 9.77
CA SER A 79 -28.46 20.88 9.05
C SER A 79 -29.22 21.94 9.84
N TYR A 80 -29.46 21.70 11.12
CA TYR A 80 -30.16 22.67 11.99
C TYR A 80 -29.37 23.96 12.20
N LEU A 81 -28.07 23.85 12.48
CA LEU A 81 -27.23 25.04 12.67
C LEU A 81 -27.07 25.83 11.36
N THR A 82 -26.91 25.17 10.22
CA THR A 82 -26.81 25.84 8.92
C THR A 82 -28.12 26.58 8.60
N SER A 83 -29.27 25.96 8.89
CA SER A 83 -30.58 26.61 8.72
C SER A 83 -30.77 27.80 9.65
N ALA A 84 -30.30 27.72 10.90
CA ALA A 84 -30.45 28.77 11.90
C ALA A 84 -29.52 29.97 11.63
N PHE A 85 -28.25 29.70 11.34
CA PHE A 85 -27.20 30.72 11.17
C PHE A 85 -26.95 31.12 9.72
N LYS A 86 -27.61 30.46 8.75
CA LYS A 86 -27.51 30.73 7.30
C LYS A 86 -26.06 30.76 6.78
N THR A 87 -25.19 29.89 7.32
CA THR A 87 -23.78 29.85 6.95
C THR A 87 -23.29 28.41 6.72
N TYR A 88 -22.65 28.20 5.58
CA TYR A 88 -22.10 26.90 5.17
C TYR A 88 -20.79 26.55 5.89
N VAL A 89 -20.14 27.52 6.53
CA VAL A 89 -18.89 27.36 7.29
C VAL A 89 -19.07 26.35 8.44
N ILE A 90 -20.22 26.37 9.10
CA ILE A 90 -20.54 25.46 10.19
C ILE A 90 -20.53 24.00 9.70
N GLY A 91 -21.02 23.74 8.49
CA GLY A 91 -21.02 22.40 7.91
C GLY A 91 -19.62 21.84 7.67
N TYR A 92 -18.67 22.67 7.22
CA TYR A 92 -17.26 22.28 7.06
C TYR A 92 -16.62 21.92 8.39
N PHE A 93 -16.82 22.75 9.41
CA PHE A 93 -16.28 22.51 10.76
C PHE A 93 -16.87 21.25 11.40
N ILE A 94 -18.18 21.03 11.27
CA ILE A 94 -18.85 19.84 11.79
C ILE A 94 -18.38 18.58 11.05
N SER A 95 -18.18 18.66 9.73
CA SER A 95 -17.63 17.55 8.94
C SER A 95 -16.21 17.18 9.39
N PHE A 96 -15.37 18.19 9.68
CA PHE A 96 -14.05 17.97 10.27
C PHE A 96 -14.15 17.24 11.62
N LEU A 97 -14.97 17.72 12.55
CA LEU A 97 -15.13 17.09 13.87
C LEU A 97 -15.64 15.65 13.76
N THR A 98 -16.61 15.41 12.87
CA THR A 98 -17.18 14.08 12.60
C THR A 98 -16.08 13.12 12.16
N LEU A 99 -15.28 13.51 11.16
CA LEU A 99 -14.20 12.68 10.62
C LEU A 99 -13.04 12.50 11.59
N LEU A 100 -12.74 13.51 12.41
CA LEU A 100 -11.75 13.42 13.47
C LEU A 100 -12.14 12.36 14.51
N LEU A 101 -13.41 12.34 14.94
CA LEU A 101 -13.92 11.32 15.87
C LEU A 101 -13.89 9.92 15.25
N ILE A 102 -14.31 9.79 13.99
CA ILE A 102 -14.23 8.51 13.25
C ILE A 102 -12.77 8.03 13.17
N SER A 103 -11.83 8.92 12.88
CA SER A 103 -10.39 8.61 12.86
C SER A 103 -9.90 8.05 14.19
N GLN A 104 -10.36 8.62 15.32
CA GLN A 104 -10.03 8.12 16.65
C GLN A 104 -10.66 6.75 16.95
N PHE A 105 -11.90 6.51 16.51
CA PHE A 105 -12.52 5.18 16.67
C PHE A 105 -11.75 4.11 15.89
N VAL A 106 -11.36 4.40 14.64
CA VAL A 106 -10.53 3.50 13.83
C VAL A 106 -9.17 3.27 14.49
N ALA A 107 -8.48 4.33 14.96
CA ALA A 107 -7.18 4.21 15.63
C ALA A 107 -7.22 3.32 16.88
N ARG A 108 -8.34 3.33 17.63
CA ARG A 108 -8.50 2.46 18.81
C ARG A 108 -8.56 0.98 18.46
N LEU A 109 -8.93 0.62 17.22
CA LEU A 109 -8.95 -0.76 16.76
C LEU A 109 -7.55 -1.35 16.63
N GLU A 110 -6.51 -0.52 16.49
CA GLU A 110 -5.10 -0.96 16.44
C GLU A 110 -4.72 -1.80 17.66
N LYS A 111 -5.25 -1.45 18.85
CA LYS A 111 -4.96 -2.14 20.11
C LYS A 111 -5.57 -3.55 20.21
N GLU A 112 -6.49 -3.89 19.32
CA GLU A 112 -7.23 -5.16 19.33
C GLU A 112 -6.67 -6.14 18.28
N VAL A 113 -5.52 -5.82 17.68
CA VAL A 113 -4.92 -6.56 16.58
C VAL A 113 -3.46 -6.86 16.86
N ASP A 114 -3.11 -8.14 16.86
CA ASP A 114 -1.71 -8.59 17.06
C ASP A 114 -0.89 -8.64 15.77
N LYS A 115 -1.55 -8.70 14.61
CA LYS A 115 -0.90 -8.78 13.30
C LYS A 115 -0.45 -7.40 12.82
N VAL A 116 0.86 -7.23 12.64
CA VAL A 116 1.49 -5.97 12.22
C VAL A 116 0.88 -5.44 10.91
N GLU A 117 0.55 -6.32 9.96
CA GLU A 117 -0.01 -5.92 8.67
C GLU A 117 -1.42 -5.32 8.82
N LEU A 118 -2.25 -5.91 9.68
CA LEU A 118 -3.58 -5.38 9.95
C LEU A 118 -3.50 -4.09 10.78
N MET A 119 -2.53 -3.97 11.69
CA MET A 119 -2.28 -2.75 12.44
C MET A 119 -1.91 -1.58 11.51
N ASP A 120 -0.99 -1.79 10.56
CA ASP A 120 -0.64 -0.78 9.56
C ASP A 120 -1.83 -0.40 8.66
N SER A 121 -2.65 -1.38 8.28
CA SER A 121 -3.88 -1.15 7.50
C SER A 121 -4.86 -0.23 8.25
N ILE A 122 -5.08 -0.50 9.54
CA ILE A 122 -5.96 0.30 10.42
C ILE A 122 -5.40 1.70 10.59
N LYS A 123 -4.08 1.82 10.79
CA LYS A 123 -3.40 3.12 10.92
C LYS A 123 -3.55 3.98 9.68
N TYR A 124 -3.43 3.40 8.49
CA TYR A 124 -3.66 4.11 7.24
C TYR A 124 -5.14 4.48 7.05
N ALA A 125 -6.08 3.61 7.41
CA ALA A 125 -7.51 3.95 7.41
C ALA A 125 -7.83 5.10 8.38
N SER A 126 -7.25 5.10 9.58
CA SER A 126 -7.40 6.19 10.55
C SER A 126 -6.86 7.51 10.01
N ARG A 127 -5.67 7.49 9.38
CA ARG A 127 -5.05 8.65 8.75
C ARG A 127 -5.86 9.17 7.55
N PHE A 128 -6.49 8.30 6.78
CA PHE A 128 -7.42 8.73 5.73
C PHE A 128 -8.52 9.63 6.30
N PHE A 129 -9.22 9.20 7.35
CA PHE A 129 -10.27 10.01 7.98
C PHE A 129 -9.72 11.31 8.58
N LEU A 130 -8.54 11.28 9.20
CA LEU A 130 -7.89 12.48 9.72
C LEU A 130 -7.61 13.51 8.63
N PHE A 131 -6.96 13.11 7.55
CA PHE A 131 -6.58 14.00 6.44
C PHE A 131 -7.78 14.45 5.62
N LEU A 132 -8.80 13.60 5.46
CA LEU A 132 -10.08 14.01 4.87
C LEU A 132 -10.77 15.05 5.76
N GLY A 133 -10.75 14.84 7.08
CA GLY A 133 -11.23 15.82 8.05
C GLY A 133 -10.51 17.17 7.91
N LEU A 134 -9.18 17.16 7.84
CA LEU A 134 -8.39 18.37 7.60
C LEU A 134 -8.75 19.05 6.28
N ALA A 135 -8.99 18.27 5.21
CA ALA A 135 -9.50 18.83 3.97
C ALA A 135 -10.80 19.60 4.22
N TYR A 136 -11.80 19.02 4.91
CA TYR A 136 -13.03 19.74 5.26
C TYR A 136 -12.80 20.96 6.14
N LEU A 137 -11.89 20.92 7.12
CA LEU A 137 -11.53 22.08 7.93
C LEU A 137 -11.02 23.24 7.06
N PHE A 138 -10.19 22.93 6.08
CA PHE A 138 -9.68 23.87 5.10
C PHE A 138 -10.60 24.04 3.88
N GLY A 139 -11.79 23.47 3.85
CA GLY A 139 -12.77 23.69 2.77
C GLY A 139 -13.21 25.16 2.68
N ILE A 140 -13.15 25.86 3.82
CA ILE A 140 -13.37 27.31 3.91
C ILE A 140 -12.22 28.08 3.24
N TYR A 141 -11.02 27.54 3.29
CA TYR A 141 -9.80 28.05 2.67
C TYR A 141 -9.39 27.16 1.50
N ALA A 142 -10.10 27.32 0.38
CA ALA A 142 -9.95 26.52 -0.84
C ALA A 142 -8.50 26.12 -1.22
N PRO A 143 -7.45 26.94 -1.00
CA PRO A 143 -6.09 26.55 -1.31
C PRO A 143 -5.52 25.34 -0.56
N LEU A 144 -5.97 25.08 0.68
CA LEU A 144 -5.46 23.98 1.48
C LEU A 144 -6.33 22.72 1.41
N PHE A 145 -7.55 22.81 0.88
CA PHE A 145 -8.46 21.68 0.72
C PHE A 145 -7.84 20.54 -0.13
N TYR A 146 -7.37 20.86 -1.35
CA TYR A 146 -6.90 19.86 -2.31
C TYR A 146 -5.62 19.12 -1.90
N PRO A 147 -4.58 19.78 -1.33
CA PRO A 147 -3.43 19.08 -0.76
C PRO A 147 -3.81 18.00 0.25
N PHE A 148 -4.70 18.32 1.20
CA PHE A 148 -5.13 17.35 2.22
C PHE A 148 -6.06 16.28 1.65
N LEU A 149 -6.92 16.63 0.69
CA LEU A 149 -7.75 15.66 -0.02
C LEU A 149 -6.89 14.64 -0.78
N ALA A 150 -5.90 15.09 -1.54
CA ALA A 150 -5.00 14.21 -2.29
C ALA A 150 -4.24 13.25 -1.37
N VAL A 151 -3.73 13.75 -0.23
CA VAL A 151 -3.10 12.93 0.82
C VAL A 151 -4.07 11.90 1.40
N SER A 152 -5.32 12.29 1.66
CA SER A 152 -6.34 11.37 2.16
C SER A 152 -6.58 10.22 1.18
N LEU A 153 -6.66 10.49 -0.13
CA LEU A 153 -6.87 9.46 -1.16
C LEU A 153 -5.69 8.47 -1.22
N VAL A 154 -4.45 8.94 -1.05
CA VAL A 154 -3.29 8.05 -0.94
C VAL A 154 -3.44 7.10 0.25
N TYR A 155 -3.83 7.61 1.42
CA TYR A 155 -4.08 6.77 2.59
C TYR A 155 -5.24 5.78 2.40
N LEU A 156 -6.30 6.18 1.68
CA LEU A 156 -7.41 5.29 1.36
C LEU A 156 -6.93 4.11 0.50
N ILE A 157 -6.18 4.40 -0.57
CA ILE A 157 -5.62 3.39 -1.47
C ILE A 157 -4.61 2.51 -0.73
N ALA A 158 -3.80 3.08 0.17
CA ALA A 158 -2.81 2.35 0.95
C ALA A 158 -3.44 1.46 2.03
N SER A 159 -4.62 1.80 2.55
CA SER A 159 -5.21 1.13 3.71
C SER A 159 -5.46 -0.38 3.56
N PRO A 160 -5.97 -0.93 2.44
CA PRO A 160 -6.15 -2.37 2.32
C PRO A 160 -4.85 -3.13 1.99
N LEU A 161 -3.80 -2.42 1.57
CA LEU A 161 -2.65 -3.07 0.93
C LEU A 161 -1.80 -3.92 1.89
N PRO A 162 -1.51 -3.49 3.14
CA PRO A 162 -0.77 -4.34 4.07
C PRO A 162 -1.51 -5.64 4.38
N ALA A 163 -2.84 -5.59 4.57
CA ALA A 163 -3.65 -6.78 4.82
C ALA A 163 -3.77 -7.75 3.61
N LEU A 164 -3.64 -7.25 2.37
CA LEU A 164 -3.85 -8.04 1.15
C LEU A 164 -2.55 -8.49 0.46
N SER A 165 -1.43 -7.78 0.65
CA SER A 165 -0.20 -7.97 -0.12
C SER A 165 0.93 -8.55 0.73
N LYS A 166 1.52 -9.66 0.26
CA LYS A 166 2.76 -10.21 0.85
C LYS A 166 3.98 -9.31 0.66
N ASN A 167 3.93 -8.34 -0.25
CA ASN A 167 5.02 -7.41 -0.56
C ASN A 167 4.69 -5.97 -0.12
N TYR A 168 3.97 -5.80 0.99
CA TYR A 168 3.54 -4.47 1.44
C TYR A 168 4.70 -3.59 1.94
N VAL A 169 5.86 -4.17 2.27
CA VAL A 169 7.09 -3.45 2.67
C VAL A 169 7.50 -2.41 1.61
N TRP A 170 7.33 -2.74 0.32
CA TRP A 170 7.59 -1.79 -0.77
C TRP A 170 6.68 -0.55 -0.72
N ILE A 171 5.44 -0.73 -0.26
CA ILE A 171 4.45 0.34 -0.15
C ILE A 171 4.77 1.20 1.07
N THR A 172 5.10 0.59 2.21
CA THR A 172 5.47 1.32 3.43
C THR A 172 6.71 2.18 3.21
N ASP A 173 7.72 1.64 2.51
CA ASP A 173 8.99 2.32 2.26
C ASP A 173 8.84 3.52 1.31
N ASN A 174 7.86 3.47 0.40
CA ASN A 174 7.60 4.54 -0.56
C ASN A 174 6.43 5.46 -0.17
N LEU A 175 5.69 5.14 0.91
CA LEU A 175 4.46 5.85 1.28
C LEU A 175 4.72 7.34 1.52
N THR A 176 5.76 7.69 2.27
CA THR A 176 6.10 9.10 2.56
C THR A 176 6.31 9.91 1.28
N PHE A 177 6.96 9.32 0.27
CA PHE A 177 7.18 10.00 -1.01
C PHE A 177 5.88 10.16 -1.79
N LEU A 178 5.03 9.12 -1.82
CA LEU A 178 3.69 9.22 -2.43
C LEU A 178 2.85 10.31 -1.76
N LEU A 179 2.93 10.44 -0.44
CA LEU A 179 2.23 11.48 0.32
C LEU A 179 2.75 12.89 -0.03
N ILE A 180 4.07 13.07 -0.10
CA ILE A 180 4.68 14.36 -0.50
C ILE A 180 4.29 14.72 -1.93
N SER A 181 4.35 13.76 -2.86
CA SER A 181 3.92 13.98 -4.24
C SER A 181 2.44 14.33 -4.34
N ALA A 182 1.57 13.61 -3.63
CA ALA A 182 0.14 13.88 -3.62
C ALA A 182 -0.18 15.25 -3.02
N PHE A 183 0.50 15.64 -1.94
CA PHE A 183 0.37 16.98 -1.37
C PHE A 183 0.82 18.06 -2.37
N GLY A 184 1.97 17.86 -3.04
CA GLY A 184 2.46 18.76 -4.09
C GLY A 184 1.52 18.87 -5.30
N ILE A 185 0.93 17.76 -5.74
CA ILE A 185 -0.09 17.73 -6.81
C ILE A 185 -1.36 18.47 -6.36
N GLY A 186 -1.78 18.30 -5.10
CA GLY A 186 -2.91 19.05 -4.55
C GLY A 186 -2.63 20.55 -4.49
N LEU A 187 -1.39 20.96 -4.14
CA LEU A 187 -0.97 22.37 -4.18
C LEU A 187 -0.96 22.92 -5.61
N PHE A 188 -0.47 22.13 -6.57
CA PHE A 188 -0.52 22.46 -7.99
C PHE A 188 -1.97 22.71 -8.44
N TYR A 189 -2.89 21.81 -8.09
CA TYR A 189 -4.30 21.93 -8.44
C TYR A 189 -4.96 23.16 -7.80
N THR A 190 -4.62 23.45 -6.54
CA THR A 190 -5.01 24.69 -5.87
C THR A 190 -4.60 25.93 -6.67
N VAL A 191 -3.33 25.99 -7.11
CA VAL A 191 -2.82 27.13 -7.86
C VAL A 191 -3.56 27.27 -9.19
N LEU A 192 -3.94 26.18 -9.85
CA LEU A 192 -4.72 26.24 -11.08
C LEU A 192 -6.11 26.87 -10.90
N ILE A 193 -6.79 26.60 -9.78
CA ILE A 193 -8.16 27.06 -9.53
C ILE A 193 -8.23 28.54 -9.15
N ILE A 194 -7.19 29.10 -8.52
CA ILE A 194 -7.18 30.51 -8.15
C ILE A 194 -7.27 31.35 -9.43
N PRO A 195 -8.29 32.22 -9.59
CA PRO A 195 -8.42 33.08 -10.75
C PRO A 195 -7.26 34.08 -10.80
N LYS A 196 -6.63 34.22 -11.96
CA LYS A 196 -5.47 35.09 -12.18
C LYS A 196 -5.63 35.88 -13.48
N PRO A 197 -4.95 37.03 -13.63
CA PRO A 197 -4.84 37.71 -14.92
C PRO A 197 -4.29 36.76 -15.99
N ALA A 198 -4.76 36.89 -17.24
CA ALA A 198 -4.41 35.97 -18.33
C ALA A 198 -2.90 35.88 -18.61
N GLN A 199 -2.16 36.98 -18.38
CA GLN A 199 -0.71 37.05 -18.57
C GLN A 199 0.04 36.21 -17.53
N ASP A 200 -0.28 36.34 -16.24
CA ASP A 200 0.38 35.59 -15.15
C ASP A 200 -0.03 34.11 -15.14
N ASN A 201 -1.27 33.80 -15.57
CA ASN A 201 -1.77 32.44 -15.55
C ASN A 201 -0.93 31.50 -16.43
N THR A 202 -0.46 31.98 -17.59
CA THR A 202 0.34 31.17 -18.51
C THR A 202 1.69 30.79 -17.90
N TYR A 203 2.41 31.74 -17.30
CA TYR A 203 3.71 31.48 -16.66
C TYR A 203 3.57 30.60 -15.41
N VAL A 204 2.54 30.84 -14.60
CA VAL A 204 2.27 30.02 -13.42
C VAL A 204 1.94 28.59 -13.83
N ILE A 205 1.07 28.38 -14.83
CA ILE A 205 0.74 27.05 -15.35
C ILE A 205 2.00 26.34 -15.85
N ILE A 206 2.86 26.99 -16.64
CA ILE A 206 4.08 26.39 -17.19
C ILE A 206 5.03 25.97 -16.05
N ALA A 207 5.35 26.87 -15.12
CA ALA A 207 6.28 26.60 -14.02
C ALA A 207 5.80 25.44 -13.14
N PHE A 208 4.53 25.45 -12.78
CA PHE A 208 3.93 24.42 -11.95
C PHE A 208 3.76 23.09 -12.70
N THR A 209 3.53 23.11 -14.02
CA THR A 209 3.46 21.89 -14.84
C THR A 209 4.83 21.23 -14.92
N ILE A 210 5.91 22.02 -15.04
CA ILE A 210 7.28 21.51 -14.98
C ILE A 210 7.54 20.89 -13.60
N ILE A 211 7.21 21.57 -12.51
CA ILE A 211 7.41 21.04 -11.13
C ILE A 211 6.61 19.75 -10.92
N ALA A 212 5.34 19.72 -11.33
CA ALA A 212 4.49 18.53 -11.22
C ALA A 212 5.04 17.37 -12.07
N SER A 213 5.48 17.65 -13.29
CA SER A 213 6.09 16.64 -14.18
C SER A 213 7.38 16.10 -13.60
N LEU A 214 8.24 16.95 -13.02
CA LEU A 214 9.46 16.55 -12.32
C LEU A 214 9.15 15.69 -11.09
N LEU A 215 8.15 16.05 -10.30
CA LEU A 215 7.71 15.25 -9.14
C LEU A 215 7.17 13.88 -9.58
N ILE A 216 6.33 13.84 -10.62
CA ILE A 216 5.80 12.59 -11.17
C ILE A 216 6.94 11.73 -11.72
N ALA A 217 7.85 12.30 -12.50
CA ALA A 217 9.01 11.60 -13.07
C ALA A 217 9.94 11.08 -11.97
N PHE A 218 10.23 11.88 -10.95
CA PHE A 218 11.05 11.49 -9.80
C PHE A 218 10.41 10.33 -9.03
N THR A 219 9.11 10.44 -8.74
CA THR A 219 8.37 9.38 -8.04
C THR A 219 8.28 8.11 -8.88
N ALA A 220 8.04 8.22 -10.19
CA ALA A 220 8.06 7.08 -11.11
C ALA A 220 9.44 6.41 -11.18
N TYR A 221 10.52 7.20 -11.28
CA TYR A 221 11.90 6.70 -11.28
C TYR A 221 12.26 5.99 -9.99
N ARG A 222 11.84 6.52 -8.84
CA ARG A 222 12.10 5.89 -7.54
C ARG A 222 11.30 4.61 -7.35
N LEU A 223 10.01 4.63 -7.69
CA LEU A 223 9.17 3.43 -7.68
C LEU A 223 9.74 2.34 -8.59
N TYR A 224 10.28 2.74 -9.75
CA TYR A 224 11.00 1.87 -10.66
C TYR A 224 12.23 1.23 -9.98
N ASN A 225 13.13 2.04 -9.44
CA ASN A 225 14.35 1.54 -8.77
C ASN A 225 14.04 0.66 -7.54
N SER A 226 12.99 0.98 -6.79
CA SER A 226 12.56 0.20 -5.64
C SER A 226 11.99 -1.17 -6.05
N GLY A 227 11.28 -1.23 -7.18
CA GLY A 227 10.83 -2.49 -7.77
C GLY A 227 12.00 -3.39 -8.19
N VAL A 228 13.02 -2.83 -8.84
CA VAL A 228 14.23 -3.56 -9.26
C VAL A 228 14.96 -4.15 -8.05
N LYS A 229 15.22 -3.35 -7.01
CA LYS A 229 15.86 -3.85 -5.77
C LYS A 229 15.11 -4.99 -5.09
N THR A 230 13.78 -5.01 -5.20
CA THR A 230 12.96 -6.10 -4.65
C THR A 230 13.18 -7.41 -5.41
N VAL A 231 13.31 -7.33 -6.74
CA VAL A 231 13.64 -8.49 -7.58
C VAL A 231 15.03 -9.01 -7.26
N GLU A 232 16.02 -8.11 -7.12
CA GLU A 232 17.39 -8.46 -6.74
C GLU A 232 17.43 -9.19 -5.40
N ARG A 233 16.78 -8.64 -4.36
CA ARG A 233 16.72 -9.26 -3.04
C ARG A 233 16.08 -10.65 -3.06
N ILE A 234 14.97 -10.82 -3.79
CA ILE A 234 14.32 -12.14 -3.94
C ILE A 234 15.26 -13.12 -4.64
N SER A 235 16.01 -12.67 -5.66
CA SER A 235 16.94 -13.52 -6.37
C SER A 235 18.12 -13.97 -5.52
N GLU A 236 18.68 -13.07 -4.71
CA GLU A 236 19.74 -13.39 -3.75
C GLU A 236 19.27 -14.37 -2.68
N GLU A 237 18.08 -14.17 -2.09
CA GLU A 237 17.50 -15.09 -1.11
C GLU A 237 17.33 -16.52 -1.65
N ILE A 238 16.97 -16.67 -2.94
CA ILE A 238 16.81 -17.98 -3.57
C ILE A 238 18.17 -18.62 -3.84
N TYR A 239 19.17 -17.84 -4.28
CA TYR A 239 20.54 -18.33 -4.47
C TYR A 239 21.16 -18.83 -3.17
N GLU A 240 21.05 -18.05 -2.08
CA GLU A 240 21.59 -18.45 -0.78
C GLU A 240 20.95 -19.74 -0.25
N LYS A 241 19.63 -19.90 -0.43
CA LYS A 241 18.93 -21.16 -0.09
C LYS A 241 19.45 -22.34 -0.88
N TYR A 242 19.87 -22.12 -2.13
CA TYR A 242 20.43 -23.16 -2.96
C TYR A 242 21.86 -23.52 -2.53
N GLN A 243 22.71 -22.53 -2.29
CA GLN A 243 24.09 -22.73 -1.83
C GLN A 243 24.14 -23.54 -0.52
N ARG A 244 23.23 -23.26 0.42
CA ARG A 244 23.09 -24.02 1.68
C ARG A 244 22.61 -25.46 1.49
N LYS A 245 21.88 -25.77 0.41
CA LYS A 245 21.41 -27.14 0.12
C LYS A 245 22.48 -28.01 -0.54
N GLU A 246 23.41 -27.39 -1.26
CA GLU A 246 24.39 -28.12 -2.10
C GLU A 246 25.75 -28.33 -1.42
N ASN A 247 25.98 -27.77 -0.23
CA ASN A 247 27.26 -27.85 0.49
C ASN A 247 28.47 -27.52 -0.42
N LEU A 248 28.36 -26.45 -1.22
CA LEU A 248 29.48 -25.99 -2.05
C LEU A 248 30.58 -25.45 -1.12
N VAL A 249 31.63 -26.23 -0.91
CA VAL A 249 32.80 -25.85 -0.12
C VAL A 249 33.65 -24.89 -0.96
N LEU A 250 33.83 -23.66 -0.45
CA LEU A 250 34.62 -22.61 -1.09
C LEU A 250 36.11 -22.93 -0.93
N THR A 251 36.76 -23.44 -1.98
CA THR A 251 38.22 -23.41 -2.11
C THR A 251 38.67 -22.08 -2.73
N PRO A 252 39.91 -21.60 -2.46
CA PRO A 252 40.38 -20.29 -2.92
C PRO A 252 40.36 -20.08 -4.44
N GLU A 253 40.53 -21.16 -5.22
CA GLU A 253 40.46 -21.15 -6.69
C GLU A 253 39.03 -20.96 -7.22
N PHE A 254 38.03 -21.27 -6.39
CA PHE A 254 36.61 -21.21 -6.73
C PHE A 254 35.93 -19.88 -6.41
N VAL A 255 36.63 -18.91 -5.80
CA VAL A 255 36.04 -17.60 -5.45
C VAL A 255 35.64 -16.80 -6.70
N ARG A 256 36.45 -16.87 -7.77
CA ARG A 256 36.16 -16.20 -9.04
C ARG A 256 35.01 -16.88 -9.78
N LEU A 257 34.97 -18.22 -9.74
CA LEU A 257 33.89 -19.02 -10.31
C LEU A 257 32.56 -18.81 -9.56
N ASP A 258 32.58 -18.82 -8.23
CA ASP A 258 31.38 -18.60 -7.40
C ASP A 258 30.82 -17.18 -7.62
N SER A 259 31.68 -16.17 -7.73
CA SER A 259 31.25 -14.81 -8.09
C SER A 259 30.59 -14.75 -9.47
N ALA A 260 31.17 -15.43 -10.47
CA ALA A 260 30.61 -15.49 -11.82
C ALA A 260 29.29 -16.29 -11.89
N ILE A 261 29.18 -17.39 -11.15
CA ILE A 261 27.96 -18.19 -11.00
C ILE A 261 26.89 -17.37 -10.31
N LYS A 262 27.21 -16.71 -9.19
CA LYS A 262 26.29 -15.82 -8.48
C LYS A 262 25.78 -14.72 -9.42
N GLU A 263 26.66 -14.10 -10.21
CA GLU A 263 26.27 -13.03 -11.11
C GLU A 263 25.33 -13.52 -12.24
N PHE A 264 25.61 -14.71 -12.80
CA PHE A 264 24.76 -15.32 -13.80
C PHE A 264 23.41 -15.77 -13.22
N VAL A 265 23.41 -16.50 -12.10
CA VAL A 265 22.20 -17.06 -11.51
C VAL A 265 21.28 -15.95 -11.01
N THR A 266 21.83 -14.95 -10.32
CA THR A 266 21.06 -13.84 -9.72
C THR A 266 20.64 -12.84 -10.78
N TYR A 267 21.59 -12.34 -11.58
CA TYR A 267 21.38 -11.21 -12.47
C TYR A 267 21.22 -11.59 -13.95
N GLY A 268 21.48 -12.85 -14.33
CA GLY A 268 21.39 -13.32 -15.72
C GLY A 268 22.59 -12.89 -16.57
N ARG A 269 23.62 -12.28 -15.97
CA ARG A 269 24.84 -11.81 -16.64
C ARG A 269 25.80 -12.98 -16.82
N LYS A 270 25.96 -13.42 -18.05
CA LYS A 270 26.72 -14.63 -18.41
C LYS A 270 28.17 -14.35 -18.78
N GLU A 271 28.54 -13.08 -18.96
CA GLU A 271 29.82 -12.66 -19.54
C GLU A 271 31.00 -13.15 -18.72
N LYS A 272 30.98 -12.93 -17.40
CA LYS A 272 32.06 -13.38 -16.52
C LYS A 272 32.15 -14.90 -16.42
N LEU A 273 31.01 -15.58 -16.45
CA LEU A 273 30.96 -17.05 -16.40
C LEU A 273 31.51 -17.65 -17.69
N ILE A 274 31.15 -17.11 -18.86
CA ILE A 274 31.71 -17.51 -20.15
C ILE A 274 33.22 -17.29 -20.14
N THR A 275 33.69 -16.10 -19.78
CA THR A 275 35.13 -15.79 -19.78
C THR A 275 35.92 -16.75 -18.88
N TYR A 276 35.41 -17.04 -17.68
CA TYR A 276 36.08 -17.94 -16.75
C TYR A 276 36.10 -19.39 -17.29
N LEU A 277 34.96 -19.90 -17.77
CA LEU A 277 34.89 -21.27 -18.32
C LEU A 277 35.71 -21.43 -19.59
N THR A 278 35.74 -20.42 -20.46
CA THR A 278 36.63 -20.40 -21.64
C THR A 278 38.09 -20.49 -21.22
N TYR A 279 38.50 -19.75 -20.18
CA TYR A 279 39.87 -19.81 -19.66
C TYR A 279 40.24 -21.22 -19.17
N GLU A 280 39.40 -21.86 -18.36
CA GLU A 280 39.64 -23.22 -17.86
C GLU A 280 39.67 -24.25 -19.01
N LEU A 281 38.71 -24.20 -19.94
CA LEU A 281 38.69 -25.13 -21.08
C LEU A 281 39.88 -24.92 -22.04
N THR A 282 40.39 -23.69 -22.17
CA THR A 282 41.61 -23.42 -22.96
C THR A 282 42.85 -23.98 -22.26
N LYS A 283 42.90 -23.90 -20.93
CA LYS A 283 43.97 -24.50 -20.12
C LYS A 283 43.98 -26.03 -20.25
N ASP A 284 42.81 -26.65 -20.41
CA ASP A 284 42.65 -28.08 -20.67
C ASP A 284 42.99 -28.49 -22.13
N GLY A 285 43.42 -27.53 -22.97
CA GLY A 285 43.88 -27.79 -24.34
C GLY A 285 42.77 -27.99 -25.38
N LEU A 286 41.52 -27.64 -25.06
CA LEU A 286 40.43 -27.73 -26.02
C LEU A 286 40.58 -26.68 -27.14
N SER A 287 40.21 -27.09 -28.34
CA SER A 287 40.15 -26.22 -29.52
C SER A 287 39.00 -25.23 -29.43
N TYR A 288 39.07 -24.15 -30.23
CA TYR A 288 38.04 -23.13 -30.28
C TYR A 288 36.65 -23.70 -30.62
N GLU A 289 36.56 -24.62 -31.59
CA GLU A 289 35.29 -25.25 -31.95
C GLU A 289 34.71 -26.05 -30.79
N GLU A 290 35.53 -26.83 -30.08
CA GLU A 290 35.09 -27.64 -28.94
C GLU A 290 34.59 -26.78 -27.77
N ILE A 291 35.26 -25.66 -27.49
CA ILE A 291 34.85 -24.70 -26.47
C ILE A 291 33.49 -24.08 -26.84
N LEU A 292 33.28 -23.69 -28.10
CA LEU A 292 32.00 -23.16 -28.55
C LEU A 292 30.86 -24.17 -28.42
N VAL A 293 31.11 -25.45 -28.73
CA VAL A 293 30.09 -26.51 -28.58
C VAL A 293 29.72 -26.67 -27.10
N LYS A 294 30.70 -26.76 -26.20
CA LYS A 294 30.46 -26.92 -24.75
C LYS A 294 29.76 -25.72 -24.12
N LEU A 295 30.10 -24.51 -24.55
CA LEU A 295 29.49 -23.28 -24.00
C LEU A 295 28.22 -22.84 -24.74
N SER A 296 27.83 -23.52 -25.82
CA SER A 296 26.71 -23.13 -26.68
C SER A 296 25.41 -22.87 -25.92
N ASN A 297 25.07 -23.70 -24.93
CA ASN A 297 23.87 -23.54 -24.10
C ASN A 297 23.92 -22.26 -23.24
N LEU A 298 25.10 -21.87 -22.75
CA LEU A 298 25.30 -20.62 -22.00
C LEU A 298 25.30 -19.41 -22.94
N VAL A 299 26.02 -19.50 -24.06
CA VAL A 299 26.14 -18.44 -25.07
C VAL A 299 24.78 -18.13 -25.68
N ASN A 300 23.98 -19.15 -25.99
CA ASN A 300 22.64 -18.99 -26.55
C ASN A 300 21.57 -18.78 -25.48
N TYR A 301 21.92 -18.79 -24.19
CA TYR A 301 20.97 -18.52 -23.13
C TYR A 301 20.44 -17.09 -23.26
N THR A 302 19.17 -16.97 -23.61
CA THR A 302 18.41 -15.74 -23.49
C THR A 302 17.50 -15.84 -22.28
N THR A 303 17.61 -14.85 -21.41
CA THR A 303 16.76 -14.76 -20.22
C THR A 303 15.30 -14.72 -20.63
N THR A 304 14.50 -15.68 -20.14
CA THR A 304 13.06 -15.75 -20.44
C THR A 304 12.31 -14.53 -19.87
N TYR A 305 12.97 -13.83 -18.96
CA TYR A 305 12.52 -12.62 -18.33
C TYR A 305 13.52 -11.47 -18.59
N PRO A 306 13.13 -10.39 -19.29
CA PRO A 306 13.93 -9.18 -19.30
C PRO A 306 13.97 -8.63 -17.88
N GLN A 307 15.16 -8.43 -17.32
CA GLN A 307 15.38 -7.73 -16.05
C GLN A 307 14.62 -6.39 -15.99
N ASP A 308 14.25 -5.82 -17.15
CA ASP A 308 13.50 -4.58 -17.34
C ASP A 308 11.98 -4.67 -17.11
N LYS A 309 11.39 -5.86 -16.96
CA LYS A 309 9.97 -5.97 -16.62
C LYS A 309 9.76 -5.69 -15.13
N LYS A 310 8.57 -5.24 -14.74
CA LYS A 310 8.38 -4.47 -13.49
C LYS A 310 7.59 -5.19 -12.39
N ARG A 311 6.95 -6.30 -12.73
CA ARG A 311 6.17 -7.12 -11.79
C ARG A 311 6.26 -8.57 -12.24
N VAL A 312 7.02 -9.35 -11.49
CA VAL A 312 7.15 -10.78 -11.73
C VAL A 312 6.67 -11.47 -10.50
N ASN A 313 5.75 -12.39 -10.71
CA ASN A 313 5.36 -13.30 -9.65
C ASN A 313 6.63 -14.01 -9.15
N ARG A 314 6.84 -14.05 -7.84
CA ARG A 314 7.95 -14.76 -7.19
C ARG A 314 8.17 -16.15 -7.79
N LYS A 315 7.09 -16.87 -8.12
CA LYS A 315 7.16 -18.20 -8.75
C LYS A 315 7.88 -18.22 -10.11
N VAL A 316 7.77 -17.15 -10.88
CA VAL A 316 8.45 -17.03 -12.19
C VAL A 316 9.93 -16.72 -11.98
N ILE A 317 10.27 -15.87 -11.01
CA ILE A 317 11.68 -15.63 -10.61
C ILE A 317 12.31 -16.93 -10.11
N GLU A 318 11.62 -17.68 -9.25
CA GLU A 318 12.07 -18.98 -8.74
C GLU A 318 12.35 -19.98 -9.87
N ARG A 319 11.44 -20.11 -10.84
CA ARG A 319 11.65 -21.01 -11.99
C ARG A 319 12.83 -20.59 -12.85
N GLU A 320 13.00 -19.29 -13.09
CA GLU A 320 14.09 -18.77 -13.90
C GLU A 320 15.45 -19.01 -13.21
N ILE A 321 15.55 -18.73 -11.92
CA ILE A 321 16.76 -19.00 -11.13
C ILE A 321 17.06 -20.50 -11.12
N GLN A 322 16.05 -21.35 -10.97
CA GLN A 322 16.23 -22.80 -10.98
C GLN A 322 16.69 -23.32 -12.35
N LYS A 323 16.20 -22.72 -13.45
CA LYS A 323 16.68 -23.00 -14.81
C LYS A 323 18.17 -22.64 -14.96
N ARG A 324 18.58 -21.45 -14.51
CA ARG A 324 19.99 -21.01 -14.56
C ARG A 324 20.90 -21.90 -13.71
N LEU A 325 20.44 -22.29 -12.52
CA LEU A 325 21.17 -23.20 -11.64
C LEU A 325 21.37 -24.58 -12.25
N ASN A 326 20.34 -25.13 -12.92
CA ASN A 326 20.47 -26.40 -13.63
C ASN A 326 21.46 -26.28 -14.79
N LEU A 327 21.44 -25.17 -15.53
CA LEU A 327 22.37 -24.91 -16.62
C LEU A 327 23.83 -24.82 -16.12
N VAL A 328 24.06 -24.13 -15.00
CA VAL A 328 25.38 -24.10 -14.35
C VAL A 328 25.84 -25.50 -13.93
N LYS A 329 24.95 -26.31 -13.36
CA LYS A 329 25.28 -27.69 -12.96
C LYS A 329 25.67 -28.57 -14.14
N GLU A 330 24.93 -28.49 -15.24
CA GLU A 330 25.22 -29.25 -16.46
C GLU A 330 26.59 -28.85 -17.01
N LEU A 331 26.86 -27.55 -17.12
CA LEU A 331 28.17 -27.04 -17.56
C LEU A 331 29.31 -27.47 -16.63
N LEU A 332 29.16 -27.31 -15.32
CA LEU A 332 30.21 -27.71 -14.37
C LEU A 332 30.48 -29.21 -14.43
N ARG A 333 29.46 -30.06 -14.67
CA ARG A 333 29.68 -31.49 -14.89
C ARG A 333 30.46 -31.75 -16.17
N GLU A 334 30.14 -31.07 -17.26
CA GLU A 334 30.82 -31.22 -18.55
C GLU A 334 32.26 -30.70 -18.56
N VAL A 335 32.56 -29.68 -17.74
CA VAL A 335 33.91 -29.14 -17.55
C VAL A 335 34.71 -30.00 -16.56
N LEU A 336 34.15 -30.34 -15.39
CA LEU A 336 34.83 -31.16 -14.38
C LEU A 336 35.02 -32.63 -14.81
N ALA A 337 34.22 -33.15 -15.74
CA ALA A 337 34.43 -34.48 -16.31
C ALA A 337 35.71 -34.59 -17.15
N VAL A 338 36.20 -33.48 -17.73
CA VAL A 338 37.49 -33.45 -18.44
C VAL A 338 38.64 -33.64 -17.47
N ASN A 339 38.54 -33.04 -16.28
CA ASN A 339 39.56 -33.05 -15.23
C ASN A 339 39.74 -34.41 -14.53
N LYS A 340 38.94 -35.43 -14.87
CA LYS A 340 39.06 -36.81 -14.34
C LYS A 340 39.71 -37.80 -15.30
N ASN A 341 39.91 -37.43 -16.56
CA ASN A 341 40.47 -38.31 -17.60
C ASN A 341 41.92 -37.95 -18.00
N THR A 342 42.54 -37.04 -17.26
CA THR A 342 43.98 -36.77 -17.22
C THR A 342 44.49 -37.14 -15.84
#